data_AF-A0A9D6UJI6-F1
#
_entry.id   AF-A0A9D6UJI6-F1
#
_cell.length_a   1.000
_cell.length_b   1.000
_cell.length_c   1.000
_cell.angle_alpha   90.00
_cell.angle_beta   90.00
_cell.angle_gamma   90.00
#
_symmetry.space_group_name_H-M   'P 1'
#
loop_
_entity.id
_entity.type
_entity.pdbx_description
1 polymer ?
#
loop_
_entity_poly.entity_id
_entity_poly.type
_entity_poly.pdbx_seq_one_letter_code
_entity_poly.pdbx_strand_id
1 'polypeptide(L)'
;MRSLKEKLKSLPARPGVYLFKDRSGEIIYIGKAKSLRRRVASYFKPNPDLTTGVLLDRLYAIDYQITAAELDALILEDELVKKY
;
A
#
# COMPACT_ATOMS: atom_id res chain seq x y z
N MET A 1 19.80 1.24 -0.19
CA MET A 1 18.33 1.20 0.03
C MET A 1 17.64 1.47 -1.29
N ARG A 2 16.67 0.64 -1.72
CA ARG A 2 15.88 0.95 -2.93
C ARG A 2 15.05 2.20 -2.65
N SER A 3 15.05 3.15 -3.57
CA SER A 3 14.18 4.32 -3.52
C SER A 3 12.70 3.91 -3.54
N LEU A 4 11.81 4.76 -3.01
CA LEU A 4 10.36 4.54 -3.06
C LEU A 4 9.88 4.29 -4.50
N LYS A 5 10.46 5.01 -5.48
CA LYS A 5 10.20 4.83 -6.92
C LYS A 5 10.57 3.44 -7.43
N GLU A 6 11.71 2.88 -6.99
CA GLU A 6 12.10 1.51 -7.35
C GLU A 6 11.18 0.47 -6.69
N LYS A 7 10.78 0.70 -5.43
CA LYS A 7 9.83 -0.18 -4.73
C LYS A 7 8.50 -0.24 -5.50
N LEU A 8 7.97 0.90 -5.95
CA LEU A 8 6.74 0.96 -6.77
C LEU A 8 6.84 0.13 -8.06
N LYS A 9 7.97 0.22 -8.77
CA LYS A 9 8.20 -0.57 -9.99
C LYS A 9 8.28 -2.07 -9.70
N SER A 10 8.80 -2.45 -8.53
CA SER A 10 8.95 -3.85 -8.12
C SER A 10 7.66 -4.52 -7.61
N LEU A 11 6.58 -3.75 -7.37
CA LEU A 11 5.33 -4.32 -6.85
C LEU A 11 4.74 -5.34 -7.83
N PRO A 12 4.19 -6.46 -7.32
CA PRO A 12 3.60 -7.50 -8.15
C PRO A 12 2.25 -7.05 -8.72
N ALA A 13 1.91 -7.54 -9.90
CA ALA A 13 0.56 -7.40 -10.47
C ALA A 13 -0.36 -8.54 -9.97
N ARG A 14 -0.44 -8.71 -8.64
CA ARG A 14 -1.22 -9.77 -7.97
C ARG A 14 -2.15 -9.18 -6.90
N PRO A 15 -3.20 -9.90 -6.50
CA PRO A 15 -4.03 -9.49 -5.38
C PRO A 15 -3.25 -9.55 -4.07
N GLY A 16 -3.65 -8.72 -3.11
CA GLY A 16 -3.02 -8.66 -1.80
C GLY A 16 -3.34 -7.40 -1.03
N VAL A 17 -2.68 -7.24 0.13
CA VAL A 17 -2.78 -6.07 1.01
C VAL A 17 -1.48 -5.29 0.96
N TYR A 18 -1.55 -3.96 0.92
CA TYR A 18 -0.41 -3.05 1.03
C TYR A 18 -0.48 -2.27 2.34
N LEU A 19 0.70 -1.95 2.87
CA LEU A 19 0.88 -1.17 4.09
C LEU A 19 1.79 0.00 3.79
N PHE A 20 1.32 1.20 4.11
CA PHE A 20 2.15 2.40 4.08
C PHE A 20 2.66 2.66 5.48
N LYS A 21 3.95 2.98 5.56
CA LYS A 21 4.64 3.24 6.82
C LYS A 21 5.33 4.58 6.79
N ASP A 22 5.39 5.21 7.95
CA ASP A 22 6.13 6.45 8.13
C ASP A 22 7.63 6.19 8.42
N ARG A 23 8.36 7.26 8.74
CA ARG A 23 9.80 7.19 9.04
C ARG A 23 10.14 6.42 10.31
N SER A 24 9.20 6.31 11.25
CA SER A 24 9.36 5.54 12.48
C SER A 24 9.08 4.04 12.27
N GLY A 25 8.47 3.69 11.13
CA GLY A 25 8.06 2.34 10.79
C GLY A 25 6.61 2.02 11.20
N GLU A 26 5.89 3.01 11.74
CA GLU A 26 4.48 2.90 12.09
C GLU A 26 3.61 2.78 10.84
N ILE A 27 2.59 1.92 10.90
CA ILE A 27 1.64 1.74 9.81
C ILE A 27 0.66 2.91 9.83
N ILE A 28 0.68 3.73 8.78
CA ILE A 28 -0.20 4.89 8.64
C ILE A 28 -1.39 4.64 7.70
N TYR A 29 -1.36 3.54 6.94
CA TYR A 29 -2.46 3.14 6.07
C TYR A 29 -2.36 1.67 5.69
N ILE A 30 -3.49 0.96 5.70
CA ILE A 30 -3.65 -0.41 5.21
C ILE A 30 -4.72 -0.39 4.12
N GLY A 31 -4.49 -1.10 3.03
CA GLY A 31 -5.52 -1.29 2.02
C GLY A 31 -5.32 -2.54 1.18
N LYS A 32 -6.42 -3.08 0.65
CA LYS A 32 -6.39 -4.21 -0.29
C LYS A 32 -6.34 -3.77 -1.76
N ALA A 33 -5.86 -4.68 -2.61
CA ALA A 33 -5.78 -4.48 -4.05
C ALA A 33 -6.05 -5.78 -4.82
N LYS A 34 -6.74 -5.67 -5.96
CA LYS A 34 -6.77 -6.72 -7.00
C LYS A 34 -5.40 -6.87 -7.69
N SER A 35 -4.67 -5.76 -7.76
CA SER A 35 -3.33 -5.66 -8.32
C SER A 35 -2.55 -4.63 -7.51
N LEU A 36 -1.63 -5.10 -6.67
CA LEU A 36 -0.81 -4.25 -5.81
C LEU A 36 -0.10 -3.16 -6.61
N ARG A 37 0.51 -3.50 -7.75
CA ARG A 37 1.15 -2.54 -8.65
C ARG A 37 0.20 -1.42 -9.10
N ARG A 38 -0.98 -1.76 -9.63
CA ARG A 38 -1.93 -0.76 -10.14
C ARG A 38 -2.50 0.11 -9.03
N ARG A 39 -2.87 -0.50 -7.90
CA ARG A 39 -3.51 0.19 -6.78
C ARG A 39 -2.56 1.14 -6.08
N VAL A 40 -1.33 0.72 -5.81
CA VAL A 40 -0.35 1.61 -5.17
C VAL A 40 0.06 2.73 -6.12
N ALA A 41 0.25 2.44 -7.41
CA ALA A 41 0.58 3.47 -8.40
C ALA A 41 -0.51 4.55 -8.54
N SER A 42 -1.78 4.25 -8.25
CA SER A 42 -2.85 5.25 -8.38
C SER A 42 -2.78 6.39 -7.36
N TYR A 43 -2.10 6.19 -6.23
CA TYR A 43 -1.89 7.26 -5.25
C TYR A 43 -0.94 8.34 -5.80
N PHE A 44 0.02 7.96 -6.66
CA PHE A 44 1.05 8.86 -7.19
C PHE A 44 0.66 9.53 -8.52
N LYS A 45 -0.64 9.60 -8.81
CA LYS A 45 -1.13 10.35 -9.97
C LYS A 45 -0.91 11.86 -9.76
N PRO A 46 -0.78 12.65 -10.84
CA PRO A 46 -0.76 14.11 -10.74
C PRO A 46 -2.02 14.62 -10.05
N ASN A 47 -1.87 15.68 -9.23
CA ASN A 47 -2.95 16.34 -8.49
C ASN A 47 -3.77 15.38 -7.60
N PRO A 48 -3.14 14.75 -6.58
CA PRO A 48 -3.89 14.00 -5.58
C PRO A 48 -4.85 14.91 -4.81
N ASP A 49 -5.94 14.36 -4.30
CA ASP A 49 -6.76 15.05 -3.32
C ASP A 49 -5.96 15.35 -2.03
N LEU A 50 -6.48 16.27 -1.20
CA LEU A 50 -5.79 16.70 0.02
C LEU A 50 -5.43 15.52 0.93
N THR A 51 -6.35 14.57 1.11
CA THR A 51 -6.16 13.41 1.99
C THR A 51 -5.03 12.51 1.51
N THR A 52 -5.00 12.25 0.20
CA THR A 52 -3.96 11.47 -0.46
C THR A 52 -2.61 12.19 -0.41
N GLY A 53 -2.60 13.51 -0.62
CA GLY A 53 -1.39 14.32 -0.47
C GLY A 53 -0.78 14.20 0.91
N VAL A 54 -1.57 14.41 1.96
CA VAL A 54 -1.12 14.28 3.37
C VAL A 54 -0.61 12.88 3.69
N LEU A 55 -1.27 11.84 3.17
CA LEU A 55 -0.82 10.46 3.32
C LEU A 55 0.55 10.24 2.66
N LEU A 56 0.74 10.74 1.44
CA LEU A 56 1.99 10.60 0.70
C LEU A 56 3.14 11.40 1.31
N ASP A 57 2.86 12.54 1.94
CA ASP A 57 3.88 13.33 2.64
C ASP A 57 4.48 12.58 3.84
N ARG A 58 3.67 11.74 4.49
CA ARG A 58 4.10 10.88 5.60
C ARG A 58 4.70 9.55 5.16
N LEU A 59 4.47 9.15 3.91
CA LEU A 59 4.92 7.87 3.38
C LEU A 59 6.45 7.79 3.29
N TYR A 60 7.02 6.82 3.99
CA TYR A 60 8.44 6.52 3.95
C TYR A 60 8.72 5.13 3.36
N ALA A 61 7.89 4.15 3.67
CA ALA A 61 8.05 2.77 3.22
C ALA A 61 6.72 2.13 2.80
N ILE A 62 6.81 1.20 1.84
CA ILE A 62 5.68 0.40 1.36
C ILE A 62 6.02 -1.07 1.58
N ASP A 63 5.15 -1.77 2.27
CA ASP A 63 5.16 -3.23 2.38
C ASP A 63 3.88 -3.82 1.78
N TYR A 64 3.88 -5.13 1.54
CA TYR A 64 2.73 -5.83 1.00
C TYR A 64 2.75 -7.32 1.36
N GLN A 65 1.56 -7.93 1.34
CA GLN A 65 1.37 -9.38 1.38
C GLN A 65 0.52 -9.80 0.18
N ILE A 66 1.01 -10.76 -0.60
CA ILE A 66 0.31 -11.31 -1.77
C ILE A 66 -0.69 -12.35 -1.28
N THR A 67 -1.87 -12.39 -1.88
CA THR A 67 -2.88 -13.43 -1.66
C THR A 67 -3.16 -14.25 -2.92
N ALA A 68 -3.92 -15.34 -2.78
CA ALA A 68 -4.31 -16.17 -3.91
C ALA A 68 -5.49 -15.55 -4.67
N ALA A 69 -6.47 -15.00 -3.95
CA ALA A 69 -7.65 -14.34 -4.50
C ALA A 69 -7.93 -12.96 -3.87
N GLU A 70 -8.87 -12.24 -4.47
CA GLU A 70 -9.34 -10.94 -3.94
C GLU A 70 -10.08 -11.08 -2.60
N LEU A 71 -10.78 -12.21 -2.39
CA LEU A 71 -11.49 -12.49 -1.15
C LEU A 71 -10.51 -12.65 0.02
N ASP A 72 -9.41 -13.38 -0.19
CA ASP A 72 -8.34 -13.50 0.80
C ASP A 72 -7.73 -12.15 1.16
N ALA A 73 -7.58 -11.25 0.18
CA ALA A 73 -7.07 -9.90 0.44
C ALA A 73 -8.04 -9.05 1.26
N LEU A 74 -9.36 -9.28 1.13
CA LEU A 74 -10.37 -8.62 1.96
C LEU A 74 -10.29 -9.13 3.41
N ILE A 75 -10.21 -10.45 3.60
CA ILE A 75 -10.11 -11.05 4.94
C ILE A 75 -8.82 -10.59 5.62
N LEU A 76 -7.68 -10.69 4.93
CA LEU A 76 -6.38 -10.28 5.48
C LEU A 76 -6.33 -8.77 5.79
N GLU A 77 -6.96 -7.92 4.99
CA GLU A 77 -7.03 -6.49 5.28
C GLU A 77 -7.79 -6.25 6.59
N ASP A 78 -8.97 -6.85 6.75
CA ASP A 78 -9.78 -6.71 7.97
C ASP A 78 -9.02 -7.20 9.22
N GLU A 79 -8.32 -8.33 9.12
CA GLU A 79 -7.45 -8.84 10.19
C GLU A 79 -6.33 -7.86 10.55
N LEU A 80 -5.66 -7.27 9.55
CA LEU A 80 -4.56 -6.33 9.76
C LEU A 80 -5.07 -5.00 10.33
N VAL A 81 -6.21 -4.49 9.86
CA VAL A 81 -6.84 -3.26 10.38
C VAL A 81 -7.32 -3.43 11.82
N LYS A 82 -7.74 -4.64 12.22
CA LYS A 82 -8.10 -4.90 13.63
C LYS A 82 -6.89 -5.10 14.53
N LYS A 83 -5.78 -5.57 13.97
CA LYS A 83 -4.55 -5.87 14.70
C LYS A 83 -3.72 -4.63 15.01
N TYR A 84 -3.74 -3.62 14.14
CA TYR A 84 -2.93 -2.41 14.22
C TYR A 84 -3.82 -1.18 14.29
#